data_AF-A0A538BH22-F1
#
_entry.id   AF-A0A538BH22-F1
#
_cell.length_a   1.000
_cell.length_b   1.000
_cell.length_c   1.000
_cell.angle_alpha   90.00
_cell.angle_beta   90.00
_cell.angle_gamma   90.00
#
_symmetry.space_group_name_H-M   'P 1'
#
loop_
_entity.id
_entity.type
_entity.pdbx_description
1 polymer ?
#
loop_
_entity_poly.entity_id
_entity_poly.type
_entity_poly.pdbx_seq_one_letter_code
_entity_poly.pdbx_strand_id
1 'polypeptide(L)'
;MTGTRIVGAERATVLSVPVWLGFIWTSPNTLIGLLAGLLTFQRPSVRAGIVLFDRTPRGLTWLMLRADRVAMTIGFVVVSARRVEGNLLAHERHHVRQYCAWGPLFIPVYLLLAIPYGYRRHPMELAAQRAAGETDDQGRVRTASRRSGRC
;
A
#
# COMPACT_ATOMS: atom_id res chain seq x y z
N MET A 1 -30.86 -2.70 50.78
CA MET A 1 -29.80 -3.70 50.60
C MET A 1 -29.55 -3.86 49.11
N THR A 2 -28.39 -3.35 48.67
CA THR A 2 -27.54 -3.89 47.57
C THR A 2 -28.19 -3.90 46.17
N GLY A 3 -27.94 -2.94 45.27
CA GLY A 3 -26.64 -2.61 44.65
C GLY A 3 -26.52 -3.36 43.31
N THR A 4 -25.92 -2.92 42.19
CA THR A 4 -25.10 -1.76 41.82
C THR A 4 -24.76 -1.96 40.33
N ARG A 5 -24.82 -0.88 39.53
CA ARG A 5 -24.07 -0.60 38.27
C ARG A 5 -24.36 -1.39 36.98
N ILE A 6 -24.97 -0.65 36.05
CA ILE A 6 -24.52 -0.39 34.67
C ILE A 6 -23.13 -1.00 34.36
N VAL A 7 -23.07 -2.05 33.55
CA VAL A 7 -21.84 -2.44 32.84
C VAL A 7 -21.84 -1.72 31.50
N GLY A 8 -21.39 -0.46 31.54
CA GLY A 8 -20.73 0.16 30.41
C GLY A 8 -19.26 -0.25 30.38
N ALA A 9 -18.58 0.15 29.30
CA ALA A 9 -17.16 -0.06 28.99
C ALA A 9 -16.93 -1.40 28.24
N GLU A 10 -16.36 -1.47 27.04
CA GLU A 10 -15.48 -0.53 26.34
C GLU A 10 -15.64 -0.74 24.84
N ARG A 11 -16.23 0.23 24.13
CA ARG A 11 -15.85 0.42 22.72
C ARG A 11 -14.39 0.86 22.81
N ALA A 12 -13.46 -0.05 22.55
CA ALA A 12 -12.06 0.28 22.39
C ALA A 12 -12.00 1.45 21.40
N THR A 13 -11.80 2.64 21.94
CA THR A 13 -11.56 3.83 21.14
C THR A 13 -10.21 3.58 20.53
N VAL A 14 -10.19 2.94 19.36
CA VAL A 14 -9.00 2.87 18.51
C VAL A 14 -8.60 4.32 18.37
N LEU A 15 -7.53 4.72 19.06
CA LEU A 15 -6.96 6.06 19.01
C LEU A 15 -6.76 6.34 17.54
N SER A 16 -7.72 7.07 16.97
CA SER A 16 -7.76 7.35 15.55
C SER A 16 -6.69 8.40 15.37
N VAL A 17 -5.48 7.96 15.03
CA VAL A 17 -4.38 8.85 14.74
C VAL A 17 -4.89 9.87 13.72
N PRO A 18 -4.86 11.18 14.03
CA PRO A 18 -5.39 12.17 13.13
C PRO A 18 -4.70 12.06 11.77
N VAL A 19 -5.48 12.06 10.68
CA VAL A 19 -4.96 11.87 9.31
C VAL A 19 -3.81 12.83 8.99
N TRP A 20 -3.85 14.05 9.52
CA TRP A 20 -2.79 15.05 9.35
C TRP A 20 -1.47 14.65 10.01
N LEU A 21 -1.49 13.95 11.14
CA LEU A 21 -0.29 13.49 11.82
C LEU A 21 0.39 12.39 11.00
N GLY A 22 -0.40 11.45 10.47
CA GLY A 22 0.08 10.45 9.51
C GLY A 22 0.67 11.09 8.25
N PHE A 23 0.08 12.19 7.77
CA PHE A 23 0.60 12.94 6.62
C PHE A 23 1.98 13.56 6.89
N ILE A 24 2.12 14.31 8.00
CA ILE A 24 3.40 14.92 8.39
C ILE A 24 4.46 13.84 8.61
N TRP A 25 4.10 12.77 9.32
CA TRP A 25 4.98 11.64 9.59
C TRP A 25 5.45 10.94 8.32
N THR A 26 4.63 10.88 7.28
CA THR A 26 4.96 10.27 5.98
C THR A 26 5.67 11.23 5.02
N SER A 27 5.74 12.53 5.34
CA SER A 27 6.23 13.56 4.43
C SER A 27 7.66 13.32 3.91
N PRO A 28 8.64 12.80 4.68
CA PRO A 28 9.99 12.54 4.16
C PRO A 28 9.99 11.48 3.05
N ASN A 29 9.21 10.40 3.23
CA ASN A 29 9.05 9.38 2.20
C ASN A 29 8.33 9.92 0.99
N THR A 30 7.33 10.78 1.19
CA THR A 30 6.59 11.39 0.08
C THR A 30 7.50 12.24 -0.78
N LEU A 31 8.45 12.96 -0.19
CA LEU A 31 9.48 13.69 -0.93
C LEU A 31 10.35 12.75 -1.79
N ILE A 32 10.80 11.63 -1.22
CA ILE A 32 11.54 10.60 -1.96
C ILE A 32 10.68 10.05 -3.11
N GLY A 33 9.40 9.79 -2.85
CA GLY A 33 8.44 9.32 -3.84
C GLY A 33 8.25 10.31 -4.97
N LEU A 34 8.19 11.62 -4.68
CA LEU A 34 8.08 12.66 -5.70
C LEU A 34 9.35 12.70 -6.57
N LEU A 35 10.54 12.59 -5.98
CA LEU A 35 11.80 12.50 -6.72
C LEU A 35 11.80 11.26 -7.63
N ALA A 36 11.38 10.10 -7.13
CA ALA A 36 11.23 8.89 -7.92
C ALA A 36 10.21 9.06 -9.05
N GLY A 37 9.10 9.74 -8.79
CA GLY A 37 8.09 10.10 -9.78
C GLY A 37 8.63 11.01 -10.88
N LEU A 38 9.46 12.00 -10.55
CA LEU A 38 10.12 12.86 -11.54
C LEU A 38 11.03 12.06 -12.49
N LEU A 39 11.71 11.03 -11.98
CA LEU A 39 12.54 10.12 -12.79
C LEU A 39 11.74 9.25 -13.77
N THR A 40 10.41 9.28 -13.73
CA THR A 40 9.55 8.64 -14.74
C THR A 40 9.33 9.52 -15.97
N PHE A 41 9.56 10.83 -15.87
CA PHE A 41 9.24 11.83 -16.89
C PHE A 41 7.75 11.81 -17.33
N GLN A 42 6.87 11.41 -16.42
CA GLN A 42 5.43 11.42 -16.61
C GLN A 42 4.83 12.58 -15.80
N ARG A 43 3.77 13.23 -16.32
CA ARG A 43 2.95 14.12 -15.46
C ARG A 43 2.18 13.27 -14.44
N PRO A 44 2.13 13.68 -13.17
CA PRO A 44 1.36 12.99 -12.14
C PRO A 44 -0.14 13.10 -12.39
N SER A 45 -0.90 12.18 -11.80
CA SER A 45 -2.35 12.33 -11.60
C SER A 45 -2.68 12.08 -10.13
N VAL A 46 -3.74 12.69 -9.60
CA VAL A 46 -4.16 12.48 -8.22
C VAL A 46 -5.46 11.70 -8.23
N ARG A 47 -5.50 10.58 -7.49
CA ARG A 47 -6.68 9.71 -7.38
C ARG A 47 -6.72 9.13 -5.97
N ALA A 48 -7.90 9.08 -5.34
CA ALA A 48 -8.08 8.47 -4.02
C ALA A 48 -7.09 8.96 -2.92
N GLY A 49 -6.64 10.21 -3.01
CA GLY A 49 -5.70 10.82 -2.04
C GLY A 49 -4.23 10.44 -2.24
N ILE A 50 -3.86 9.83 -3.37
CA ILE A 50 -2.48 9.44 -3.71
C ILE A 50 -2.05 10.06 -5.04
N VAL A 51 -0.74 10.33 -5.17
CA VAL A 51 -0.11 10.86 -6.39
C VAL A 51 0.37 9.68 -7.23
N LEU A 52 -0.19 9.52 -8.42
CA LEU A 52 0.07 8.42 -9.33
C LEU A 52 0.94 8.86 -10.52
N PHE A 53 2.00 8.10 -10.77
CA PHE A 53 2.78 8.09 -12.00
C PHE A 53 2.60 6.71 -12.66
N ASP A 54 1.41 6.48 -13.25
CA ASP A 54 0.92 5.16 -13.67
C ASP A 54 0.69 5.04 -15.19
N ARG A 55 1.42 5.82 -15.98
CA ARG A 55 1.26 5.88 -17.44
C ARG A 55 2.22 4.90 -18.15
N THR A 56 2.50 5.15 -19.42
CA THR A 56 3.35 4.29 -20.26
C THR A 56 4.76 4.12 -19.68
N PRO A 57 5.34 2.90 -19.67
CA PRO A 57 6.66 2.65 -19.11
C PRO A 57 7.74 3.58 -19.69
N ARG A 58 8.31 4.44 -18.84
CA ARG A 58 9.38 5.41 -19.13
C ARG A 58 10.25 5.66 -17.90
N GLY A 59 11.54 5.95 -18.13
CA GLY A 59 12.50 6.26 -17.07
C GLY A 59 12.55 5.16 -16.00
N LEU A 60 12.34 5.55 -14.73
CA LEU A 60 12.37 4.62 -13.58
C LEU A 60 11.46 3.39 -13.74
N THR A 61 10.26 3.54 -14.32
CA THR A 61 9.32 2.42 -14.50
C THR A 61 9.84 1.33 -15.43
N TRP A 62 10.78 1.64 -16.33
CA TRP A 62 11.43 0.64 -17.19
C TRP A 62 12.48 -0.19 -16.44
N LEU A 63 13.16 0.40 -15.45
CA LEU A 63 14.05 -0.32 -14.55
C LEU A 63 13.25 -1.21 -13.59
N MET A 64 12.10 -0.74 -13.11
CA MET A 64 11.19 -1.53 -12.28
C MET A 64 10.75 -2.81 -12.99
N LEU A 65 10.40 -2.74 -14.28
CA LEU A 65 10.04 -3.91 -15.08
C LEU A 65 11.18 -4.93 -15.19
N ARG A 66 12.47 -4.51 -15.17
CA ARG A 66 13.61 -5.45 -15.14
C ARG A 66 13.78 -6.16 -13.81
N ALA A 67 13.25 -5.57 -12.74
CA ALA A 67 13.27 -6.13 -11.40
C ALA A 67 11.98 -6.89 -11.06
N ASP A 68 11.16 -7.26 -12.07
CA ASP A 68 9.83 -7.86 -11.91
C ASP A 68 8.91 -7.04 -10.99
N ARG A 69 9.03 -5.70 -11.02
CA ARG A 69 8.20 -4.75 -10.30
C ARG A 69 7.30 -3.98 -11.26
N VAL A 70 5.99 -4.05 -11.03
CA VAL A 70 5.00 -3.32 -11.84
C VAL A 70 4.60 -2.01 -11.18
N ALA A 71 4.57 -1.95 -9.86
CA ALA A 71 4.23 -0.77 -9.07
C ALA A 71 5.12 -0.68 -7.84
N MET A 72 5.26 0.53 -7.32
CA MET A 72 6.02 0.85 -6.12
C MET A 72 5.37 2.06 -5.44
N THR A 73 4.97 1.88 -4.19
CA THR A 73 4.49 2.97 -3.33
C THR A 73 5.64 3.50 -2.47
N ILE A 74 5.77 4.83 -2.42
CA ILE A 74 6.68 5.55 -1.53
C ILE A 74 5.94 6.73 -0.91
N GLY A 75 5.58 6.62 0.37
CA GLY A 75 4.75 7.61 1.05
C GLY A 75 3.37 7.71 0.38
N PHE A 76 2.97 8.91 -0.05
CA PHE A 76 1.74 9.14 -0.81
C PHE A 76 1.91 9.03 -2.33
N VAL A 77 3.10 8.68 -2.83
CA VAL A 77 3.38 8.59 -4.26
C VAL A 77 3.44 7.14 -4.70
N VAL A 78 2.77 6.83 -5.80
CA VAL A 78 2.82 5.52 -6.44
C VAL A 78 3.38 5.68 -7.84
N VAL A 79 4.44 4.95 -8.13
CA VAL A 79 5.03 4.85 -9.46
C VAL A 79 4.67 3.48 -10.03
N SER A 80 4.12 3.44 -11.23
CA SER A 80 3.74 2.18 -11.89
C SER A 80 3.97 2.21 -13.39
N ALA A 81 4.36 1.05 -13.93
CA ALA A 81 4.50 0.81 -15.35
C ALA A 81 3.16 0.57 -16.07
N ARG A 82 2.04 0.49 -15.33
CA ARG A 82 0.68 0.35 -15.86
C ARG A 82 -0.31 1.17 -15.03
N ARG A 83 -1.52 1.35 -15.55
CA ARG A 83 -2.65 1.96 -14.83
C ARG A 83 -2.89 1.27 -13.48
N VAL A 84 -3.01 2.07 -12.42
CA VAL A 84 -3.27 1.58 -11.05
C VAL A 84 -4.78 1.60 -10.77
N GLU A 85 -5.40 0.43 -10.84
CA GLU A 85 -6.86 0.24 -10.72
C GLU A 85 -7.22 -1.07 -10.01
N GLY A 86 -8.47 -1.21 -9.56
CA GLY A 86 -8.98 -2.44 -8.93
C GLY A 86 -8.16 -2.88 -7.71
N ASN A 87 -7.81 -4.17 -7.66
CA ASN A 87 -7.03 -4.76 -6.57
C ASN A 87 -5.64 -4.11 -6.43
N LEU A 88 -4.99 -3.74 -7.54
CA LEU A 88 -3.70 -3.05 -7.49
C LEU A 88 -3.82 -1.72 -6.76
N LEU A 89 -4.87 -0.93 -7.05
CA LEU A 89 -5.11 0.31 -6.32
C LEU A 89 -5.36 0.05 -4.82
N ALA A 90 -6.08 -1.01 -4.48
CA ALA A 90 -6.31 -1.38 -3.08
C ALA A 90 -5.01 -1.81 -2.37
N HIS A 91 -4.13 -2.54 -3.06
CA HIS A 91 -2.81 -2.98 -2.63
C HIS A 91 -1.89 -1.78 -2.35
N GLU A 92 -1.71 -0.90 -3.32
CA GLU A 92 -0.87 0.31 -3.16
C GLU A 92 -1.42 1.24 -2.06
N ARG A 93 -2.75 1.39 -1.94
CA ARG A 93 -3.35 2.15 -0.82
C ARG A 93 -3.08 1.51 0.54
N HIS A 94 -2.92 0.18 0.61
CA HIS A 94 -2.50 -0.46 1.85
C HIS A 94 -1.06 -0.08 2.21
N HIS A 95 -0.15 -0.03 1.24
CA HIS A 95 1.20 0.49 1.49
C HIS A 95 1.20 1.94 1.97
N VAL A 96 0.33 2.81 1.44
CA VAL A 96 0.19 4.19 1.97
C VAL A 96 -0.22 4.20 3.43
N ARG A 97 -1.15 3.32 3.85
CA ARG A 97 -1.52 3.19 5.27
C ARG A 97 -0.35 2.70 6.13
N GLN A 98 0.44 1.77 5.62
CA GLN A 98 1.65 1.32 6.32
C GLN A 98 2.66 2.47 6.45
N TYR A 99 2.84 3.28 5.41
CA TYR A 99 3.63 4.51 5.49
C TYR A 99 3.08 5.50 6.52
N CYS A 100 1.77 5.68 6.63
CA CYS A 100 1.18 6.53 7.67
C CYS A 100 1.41 6.01 9.08
N ALA A 101 1.54 4.70 9.28
CA ALA A 101 1.84 4.09 10.57
C ALA A 101 3.34 4.16 10.92
N TRP A 102 4.20 3.78 9.97
CA TRP A 102 5.65 3.65 10.18
C TRP A 102 6.44 4.92 9.88
N GLY A 103 5.89 5.81 9.06
CA GLY A 103 6.52 7.05 8.61
C GLY A 103 7.90 6.78 8.02
N PRO A 104 8.96 7.51 8.43
CA PRO A 104 10.31 7.33 7.88
C PRO A 104 10.89 5.94 8.11
N LEU A 105 10.38 5.18 9.10
CA LEU A 105 10.86 3.84 9.42
C LEU A 105 10.34 2.77 8.46
N PHE A 106 9.37 3.08 7.60
CA PHE A 106 8.80 2.07 6.69
C PHE A 106 9.87 1.45 5.79
N ILE A 107 10.70 2.27 5.13
CA ILE A 107 11.74 1.79 4.21
C ILE A 107 12.77 0.92 4.95
N PRO A 108 13.38 1.36 6.08
CA PRO A 108 14.28 0.52 6.86
C PRO A 108 13.65 -0.81 7.29
N VAL A 109 12.43 -0.79 7.85
CA VAL A 109 11.77 -2.00 8.33
C VAL A 109 11.44 -2.95 7.17
N TYR A 110 10.96 -2.42 6.05
CA TYR A 110 10.72 -3.20 4.84
C TYR A 110 11.99 -3.90 4.36
N LEU A 111 13.11 -3.17 4.28
CA LEU A 111 14.39 -3.75 3.85
C LEU A 111 14.92 -4.80 4.83
N LEU A 112 14.79 -4.56 6.14
CA LEU A 112 15.20 -5.52 7.18
C LEU A 112 14.39 -6.81 7.08
N LEU A 113 13.08 -6.73 6.87
CA LEU A 113 12.22 -7.89 6.68
C LEU A 113 12.47 -8.60 5.35
N ALA A 114 12.93 -7.90 4.32
CA ALA A 114 13.29 -8.52 3.05
C ALA A 114 14.48 -9.49 3.16
N ILE A 115 15.39 -9.33 4.15
CA ILE A 115 16.57 -10.19 4.33
C ILE A 115 16.18 -11.65 4.60
N PRO A 116 15.39 -11.97 5.66
CA PRO A 116 15.00 -13.35 5.94
C PRO A 116 13.82 -13.86 5.08
N TYR A 117 12.89 -12.99 4.67
CA TYR A 117 11.65 -13.41 4.02
C TYR A 117 11.69 -13.33 2.50
N GLY A 118 12.60 -12.54 1.93
CA GLY A 118 12.54 -12.15 0.52
C GLY A 118 11.25 -11.44 0.17
N TYR A 119 10.97 -11.25 -1.13
CA TYR A 119 9.77 -10.53 -1.55
C TYR A 119 8.47 -11.34 -1.41
N ARG A 120 8.47 -12.60 -1.87
CA ARG A 120 7.23 -13.40 -1.99
C ARG A 120 6.58 -13.74 -0.65
N ARG A 121 7.37 -13.77 0.43
CA ARG A 121 6.91 -14.05 1.79
C ARG A 121 6.99 -12.82 2.70
N HIS A 122 7.19 -11.64 2.12
CA HIS A 122 7.36 -10.41 2.88
C HIS A 122 6.08 -10.09 3.68
N PRO A 123 6.15 -9.95 5.01
CA PRO A 123 4.95 -9.77 5.84
C PRO A 123 4.09 -8.57 5.44
N MET A 124 4.73 -7.45 5.06
CA MET A 124 4.00 -6.24 4.66
C MET A 124 3.36 -6.38 3.28
N GLU A 125 3.96 -7.16 2.37
CA GLU A 125 3.37 -7.46 1.05
C GLU A 125 2.17 -8.39 1.21
N LEU A 126 2.30 -9.43 2.04
CA LEU A 126 1.19 -10.33 2.36
C LEU A 126 0.02 -9.59 3.03
N ALA A 127 0.32 -8.62 3.91
CA ALA A 127 -0.72 -7.78 4.51
C ALA A 127 -1.44 -6.91 3.47
N ALA A 128 -0.70 -6.35 2.51
CA ALA A 128 -1.28 -5.59 1.40
C ALA A 128 -2.12 -6.47 0.46
N GLN A 129 -1.63 -7.65 0.09
CA GLN A 129 -2.34 -8.63 -0.73
C GLN A 129 -3.66 -9.08 -0.10
N ARG A 130 -3.65 -9.39 1.21
CA ARG A 130 -4.87 -9.75 1.95
C ARG A 130 -5.87 -8.60 1.99
N ALA A 131 -5.41 -7.39 2.29
CA ALA A 131 -6.28 -6.21 2.32
C ALA A 131 -6.84 -5.83 0.95
N ALA A 132 -6.13 -6.17 -0.13
CA ALA A 132 -6.58 -5.98 -1.52
C ALA A 132 -7.47 -7.11 -2.03
N GLY A 133 -7.66 -8.19 -1.25
CA GLY A 133 -8.42 -9.37 -1.67
C GLY A 133 -7.73 -10.19 -2.78
N GLU A 134 -6.42 -10.05 -2.93
CA GLU A 134 -5.61 -10.82 -3.88
C GLU A 134 -5.38 -12.25 -3.41
N THR A 135 -5.48 -12.48 -2.10
CA THR A 135 -5.41 -13.80 -1.48
C THR A 135 -6.71 -14.12 -0.77
N ASP A 136 -7.12 -15.40 -0.79
CA ASP A 136 -8.22 -15.90 0.04
C ASP A 136 -7.77 -16.12 1.49
N ASP A 137 -8.70 -16.47 2.39
CA ASP A 137 -8.42 -16.70 3.81
C ASP A 137 -7.38 -17.81 4.07
N GLN A 138 -7.09 -18.64 3.06
CA GLN A 138 -6.07 -19.70 3.10
C GLN A 138 -4.72 -19.26 2.51
N GLY A 139 -4.58 -17.99 2.10
CA GLY A 139 -3.37 -17.43 1.52
C GLY A 139 -3.13 -17.82 0.06
N ARG A 140 -4.13 -18.37 -0.63
CA ARG A 140 -4.03 -18.73 -2.05
C ARG A 140 -4.34 -17.51 -2.90
N VAL A 141 -3.52 -17.25 -3.93
CA VAL A 141 -3.81 -16.19 -4.90
C VAL A 141 -5.15 -16.48 -5.55
N ARG A 142 -6.12 -15.58 -5.38
CA ARG A 142 -7.41 -15.67 -6.06
C ARG A 142 -7.15 -15.35 -7.52
N THR A 143 -6.98 -16.39 -8.32
CA THR A 143 -7.07 -16.25 -9.77
C THR A 143 -8.47 -15.74 -10.06
N ALA A 144 -8.56 -14.59 -10.74
CA ALA A 144 -9.83 -14.08 -11.21
C ALA A 144 -10.55 -15.22 -11.90
N SER A 145 -11.63 -15.70 -11.28
CA SER A 145 -12.52 -16.69 -11.86
C SER A 145 -12.78 -16.24 -13.28
N ARG A 146 -12.29 -17.00 -14.27
CA ARG A 146 -12.81 -16.92 -15.62
C ARG A 146 -14.31 -17.11 -15.43
N ARG A 147 -15.09 -16.02 -15.55
CA ARG A 147 -16.49 -16.09 -15.93
C ARG A 147 -16.48 -16.75 -17.31
N SER A 148 -16.43 -18.08 -17.34
CA SER A 148 -16.92 -18.83 -18.47
C SER A 148 -18.42 -18.60 -18.45
N GLY A 149 -18.85 -17.59 -19.21
CA GLY A 149 -20.23 -17.53 -19.65
C GLY A 149 -20.55 -18.85 -20.33
N ARG A 150 -21.44 -19.61 -19.71
CA ARG A 150 -22.21 -20.65 -20.39
C ARG A 150 -23.68 -20.28 -20.21
N CYS A 151 -24.32 -20.25 -21.39
CA CYS A 151 -25.74 -20.14 -21.69
C CYS A 151 -26.37 -18.78 -21.43
#